data_AF-A0A9D4GC63-F1
#
_entry.id   AF-A0A9D4GC63-F1
#
_cell.length_a   1.000
_cell.length_b   1.000
_cell.length_c   1.000
_cell.angle_alpha   90.00
_cell.angle_beta   90.00
_cell.angle_gamma   90.00
#
_symmetry.space_group_name_H-M   'P 1'
#
loop_
_entity.id
_entity.type
_entity.pdbx_description
1 polymer ?
#
loop_
_entity_poly.entity_id
_entity_poly.type
_entity_poly.pdbx_seq_one_letter_code
_entity_poly.pdbx_strand_id
1 'polypeptide(L)'
;MGGEALYRQDEKVRHFFGMLDGHVFLPTQLVNDGIAHLRTLAPEALIPVVDYFDAMYVTGTYRTVMSGGKMRSRAVPTRFPPSAWNVHTSTINGDVRTNNVCES
;
A
#
# COMPACT_ATOMS: atom_id res chain seq x y z
N MET A 1 -21.98 -8.50 3.17
CA MET A 1 -21.47 -9.86 2.88
C MET A 1 -19.96 -9.76 2.74
N GLY A 2 -19.22 -10.41 3.63
CA GLY A 2 -17.82 -10.08 3.96
C GLY A 2 -16.79 -10.66 3.00
N GLY A 3 -15.68 -9.93 2.83
CA GLY A 3 -14.57 -10.28 1.94
C GLY A 3 -13.90 -11.64 2.21
N GLU A 4 -14.13 -12.25 3.37
CA GLU A 4 -13.63 -13.59 3.72
C GLU A 4 -14.15 -14.68 2.77
N ALA A 5 -15.41 -14.59 2.33
CA ALA A 5 -15.99 -15.56 1.40
C ALA A 5 -15.38 -15.46 0.00
N LEU A 6 -15.11 -14.23 -0.48
CA LEU A 6 -14.44 -13.96 -1.76
C LEU A 6 -12.98 -14.45 -1.74
N TYR A 7 -12.26 -14.19 -0.64
CA TYR A 7 -10.89 -14.65 -0.48
C TYR A 7 -10.77 -16.19 -0.49
N ARG A 8 -11.71 -16.92 0.13
CA ARG A 8 -11.63 -18.39 0.17
C ARG A 8 -11.99 -19.08 -1.14
N GLN A 9 -12.82 -18.44 -1.97
CA GLN A 9 -13.40 -19.10 -3.15
C GLN A 9 -12.73 -18.69 -4.45
N ASP A 10 -12.08 -17.52 -4.51
CA ASP A 10 -11.48 -17.00 -5.73
C ASP A 10 -9.94 -17.03 -5.67
N GLU A 11 -9.33 -17.86 -6.53
CA GLU A 11 -7.87 -17.95 -6.68
C GLU A 11 -7.24 -16.65 -7.15
N LYS A 12 -7.91 -15.86 -8.00
CA LYS A 12 -7.39 -14.58 -8.49
C LYS A 12 -7.34 -13.55 -7.37
N VAL A 13 -8.35 -13.56 -6.49
CA VAL A 13 -8.37 -12.72 -5.29
C VAL A 13 -7.20 -13.09 -4.36
N ARG A 14 -6.98 -14.38 -4.10
CA ARG A 14 -5.83 -14.83 -3.27
C ARG A 14 -4.50 -14.46 -3.89
N HIS A 15 -4.34 -14.68 -5.20
CA HIS A 15 -3.13 -14.31 -5.91
C HIS A 15 -2.88 -12.81 -5.83
N PHE A 16 -3.92 -11.99 -5.99
CA PHE A 16 -3.83 -10.54 -5.86
C PHE A 16 -3.37 -10.11 -4.45
N PHE A 17 -3.97 -10.66 -3.40
CA PHE A 17 -3.53 -10.39 -2.04
C PHE A 17 -2.10 -10.88 -1.79
N GLY A 18 -1.67 -11.99 -2.38
CA GLY A 18 -0.27 -12.42 -2.33
C GLY A 18 0.69 -11.43 -3.00
N MET A 19 0.31 -10.82 -4.12
CA MET A 19 1.10 -9.75 -4.75
C MET A 19 1.11 -8.48 -3.89
N LEU A 20 -0.01 -8.14 -3.25
CA LEU A 20 -0.12 -7.01 -2.33
C LEU A 20 0.74 -7.22 -1.08
N ASP A 21 0.74 -8.42 -0.48
CA ASP A 21 1.62 -8.77 0.63
C ASP A 21 3.10 -8.75 0.22
N GLY A 22 3.39 -9.08 -1.05
CA GLY A 22 4.71 -9.01 -1.64
C GLY A 22 5.35 -7.61 -1.65
N HIS A 23 4.56 -6.54 -1.48
CA HIS A 23 5.08 -5.15 -1.45
C HIS A 23 6.16 -4.93 -0.41
N VAL A 24 6.07 -5.64 0.73
CA VAL A 24 7.03 -5.53 1.83
C VAL A 24 8.46 -5.92 1.42
N PHE A 25 8.59 -6.70 0.35
CA PHE A 25 9.86 -7.19 -0.16
C PHE A 25 10.37 -6.39 -1.37
N LEU A 26 9.59 -5.45 -1.91
CA LEU A 26 10.09 -4.59 -2.98
C LEU A 26 11.16 -3.64 -2.43
N PRO A 27 12.23 -3.35 -3.20
CA PRO A 27 13.09 -2.22 -2.91
C PRO A 27 12.24 -0.97 -2.69
N THR A 28 12.52 -0.19 -1.64
CA THR A 28 11.68 0.94 -1.25
C THR A 28 11.46 1.95 -2.39
N GLN A 29 12.42 2.09 -3.30
CA GLN A 29 12.32 2.96 -4.48
C GLN A 29 11.25 2.48 -5.48
N LEU A 30 10.94 1.18 -5.51
CA LEU A 30 9.98 0.57 -6.42
C LEU A 30 8.58 0.42 -5.80
N VAL A 31 8.38 0.79 -4.54
CA VAL A 31 7.08 0.63 -3.85
C VAL A 31 6.00 1.50 -4.50
N ASN A 32 6.33 2.72 -4.96
CA ASN A 32 5.36 3.56 -5.67
C ASN A 32 4.96 2.96 -7.03
N ASP A 33 5.94 2.48 -7.80
CA ASP A 33 5.68 1.86 -9.11
C ASP A 33 4.91 0.54 -8.95
N GLY A 34 5.22 -0.23 -7.91
CA GLY A 34 4.55 -1.48 -7.59
C GLY A 34 3.07 -1.29 -7.27
N ILE A 35 2.69 -0.25 -6.52
CA ILE A 35 1.27 -0.01 -6.22
C ILE A 35 0.50 0.49 -7.45
N ALA A 36 1.14 1.32 -8.28
CA ALA A 36 0.57 1.73 -9.56
C ALA A 36 0.33 0.54 -10.49
N HIS A 37 1.27 -0.41 -10.53
CA HIS A 37 1.11 -1.65 -11.30
C HIS A 37 -0.01 -2.53 -10.75
N LEU A 38 -0.07 -2.74 -9.43
CA LEU A 38 -1.15 -3.51 -8.79
C LEU A 38 -2.53 -2.93 -9.09
N ARG A 39 -2.66 -1.60 -9.14
CA ARG A 39 -3.92 -0.94 -9.52
C ARG A 39 -4.41 -1.33 -10.91
N THR A 40 -3.50 -1.55 -11.87
CA THR A 40 -3.86 -1.99 -13.23
C THR A 40 -4.28 -3.46 -13.31
N LEU A 41 -3.87 -4.27 -12.34
CA LEU A 41 -4.17 -5.70 -12.25
C LEU A 41 -5.36 -5.99 -11.32
N ALA A 42 -5.74 -5.01 -10.49
CA ALA A 42 -6.77 -5.19 -9.48
C ALA A 42 -8.14 -5.46 -10.14
N PRO A 43 -8.83 -6.54 -9.74
CA PRO A 43 -10.26 -6.67 -9.99
C PRO A 43 -10.99 -5.43 -9.45
N GLU A 44 -12.07 -5.01 -10.11
CA GLU A 44 -12.83 -3.82 -9.73
C GLU A 44 -13.25 -3.81 -8.26
N ALA A 45 -13.66 -4.98 -7.74
CA ALA A 45 -14.02 -5.16 -6.33
C ALA A 45 -12.87 -4.93 -5.34
N LEU A 46 -11.61 -5.00 -5.78
CA LEU A 46 -10.41 -4.81 -4.95
C LEU A 46 -9.75 -3.44 -5.14
N ILE A 47 -10.18 -2.62 -6.11
CA ILE A 47 -9.67 -1.25 -6.27
C ILE A 47 -9.75 -0.44 -4.96
N PRO A 48 -10.85 -0.49 -4.17
CA PRO A 48 -10.91 0.23 -2.90
C PRO A 48 -9.85 -0.24 -1.88
N VAL A 49 -9.43 -1.51 -1.93
CA VAL A 49 -8.37 -2.05 -1.06
C VAL A 49 -7.02 -1.48 -1.48
N VAL A 50 -6.74 -1.41 -2.79
CA VAL A 50 -5.52 -0.81 -3.33
C VAL A 50 -5.44 0.67 -3.00
N ASP A 51 -6.53 1.40 -3.19
CA ASP A 51 -6.63 2.83 -2.87
C ASP A 51 -6.38 3.10 -1.39
N TYR A 52 -6.96 2.28 -0.51
CA TYR A 52 -6.70 2.36 0.92
C TYR A 52 -5.22 2.10 1.25
N PHE A 53 -4.63 1.05 0.67
CA PHE A 53 -3.23 0.70 0.91
C PHE A 53 -2.29 1.82 0.45
N ASP A 54 -2.49 2.33 -0.76
CA ASP A 54 -1.70 3.42 -1.32
C ASP A 54 -1.77 4.69 -0.44
N ALA A 55 -2.99 5.08 -0.07
CA ALA A 55 -3.25 6.25 0.76
C ALA A 55 -2.64 6.16 2.17
N MET A 56 -2.62 4.96 2.77
CA MET A 56 -2.19 4.78 4.16
C MET A 56 -0.71 4.45 4.29
N TYR A 57 -0.15 3.71 3.32
CA TYR A 57 1.16 3.05 3.44
C TYR A 57 2.19 3.46 2.38
N VAL A 58 1.77 3.98 1.21
CA VAL A 58 2.69 4.21 0.07
C VAL A 58 2.82 5.70 -0.29
N THR A 59 1.86 6.28 -1.02
CA THR A 59 1.98 7.67 -1.51
C THR A 59 1.34 8.71 -0.60
N GLY A 60 0.33 8.33 0.18
CA GLY A 60 -0.43 9.27 0.99
C GLY A 60 -1.67 9.79 0.26
N THR A 61 -2.24 10.89 0.71
CA THR A 61 -3.41 11.50 0.05
C THR A 61 -3.15 12.95 -0.31
N TYR A 62 -4.01 13.52 -1.16
CA TYR A 62 -3.99 14.95 -1.45
C TYR A 62 -5.29 15.57 -0.96
N ARG A 63 -5.19 16.68 -0.24
CA ARG A 63 -6.36 17.47 0.16
C ARG A 63 -6.36 18.81 -0.53
N THR A 64 -7.53 19.20 -1.03
CA THR A 64 -7.76 20.51 -1.60
C THR A 64 -7.89 21.55 -0.48
N VAL A 65 -7.11 22.62 -0.55
CA VAL A 65 -7.15 23.75 0.38
C VAL A 65 -7.36 25.05 -0.38
N MET A 66 -8.20 25.92 0.17
CA MET A 66 -8.34 27.29 -0.31
C MET A 66 -7.28 28.16 0.36
N SER A 67 -6.46 28.84 -0.43
CA SER A 67 -5.42 29.75 0.06
C SER A 67 -5.42 31.02 -0.78
N GLY A 68 -5.77 32.15 -0.17
CA GLY A 68 -5.82 33.45 -0.84
C GLY A 68 -6.77 33.48 -2.05
N GLY A 69 -7.93 32.82 -1.95
CA GLY A 69 -8.91 32.75 -3.04
C GLY A 69 -8.56 31.79 -4.19
N LYS A 70 -7.42 31.07 -4.11
CA LYS A 70 -7.02 30.06 -5.11
C LYS A 70 -7.08 28.66 -4.51
N MET A 71 -7.55 27.72 -5.32
CA MET A 71 -7.54 26.29 -4.99
C MET A 71 -6.11 25.75 -5.12
N ARG A 72 -5.61 25.11 -4.06
CA ARG A 72 -4.29 24.45 -4.05
C ARG A 72 -4.44 23.01 -3.55
N SER A 73 -3.68 22.09 -4.14
CA SER A 73 -3.54 20.73 -3.60
C SER A 73 -2.40 20.69 -2.58
N ARG A 74 -2.62 20.06 -1.43
CA ARG A 74 -1.59 19.82 -0.42
C ARG A 74 -1.47 18.32 -0.17
N ALA A 75 -0.25 17.79 -0.28
CA ALA A 75 0.05 16.42 0.10
C ALA A 75 -0.18 16.21 1.61
N VAL A 76 -0.79 15.08 1.95
CA VAL A 76 -0.97 14.55 3.29
C VAL A 76 -0.09 13.31 3.36
N PRO A 77 0.92 13.27 4.25
CA PRO A 77 1.84 12.14 4.32
C PRO A 77 1.10 10.86 4.70
N THR A 78 1.67 9.72 4.31
CA THR A 78 1.20 8.40 4.73
C THR A 78 1.23 8.29 6.25
N ARG A 79 0.26 7.55 6.81
CA ARG A 79 0.25 7.26 8.24
C ARG A 79 1.40 6.33 8.62
N PHE A 80 1.72 5.39 7.73
CA PHE A 80 2.74 4.38 7.94
C PHE A 80 3.68 4.35 6.73
N PRO A 81 4.75 5.16 6.70
CA PRO A 81 5.62 5.25 5.54
C PRO A 81 6.34 3.93 5.25
N PRO A 82 6.75 3.65 4.00
CA PRO A 82 7.48 2.44 3.64
C PRO A 82 8.71 2.16 4.51
N SER A 83 9.38 3.19 5.01
CA SER A 83 10.51 3.06 5.93
C SER A 83 10.16 2.38 7.26
N ALA A 84 8.88 2.36 7.65
CA ALA A 84 8.41 1.78 8.91
C ALA A 84 7.96 0.32 8.78
N TRP A 85 7.58 -0.14 7.59
CA TRP A 85 7.01 -1.47 7.38
C TRP A 85 7.75 -2.34 6.37
N ASN A 86 8.53 -1.77 5.44
CA ASN A 86 9.24 -2.52 4.41
C ASN A 86 10.40 -3.32 5.01
N VAL A 87 10.57 -4.57 4.56
CA VAL A 87 11.58 -5.51 5.07
C VAL A 87 12.56 -5.97 4.00
N HIS A 88 12.63 -5.28 2.86
CA HIS A 88 13.52 -5.62 1.76
C HIS A 88 14.99 -5.70 2.20
N THR A 89 15.50 -4.61 2.80
CA THR A 89 16.90 -4.55 3.24
C THR A 89 17.20 -5.62 4.29
N SER A 90 16.33 -5.80 5.28
CA SER A 90 16.47 -6.85 6.30
C SER A 90 16.49 -8.25 5.65
N THR A 91 15.68 -8.46 4.63
CA THR A 91 15.61 -9.74 3.90
C THR A 91 16.90 -10.05 3.15
N ILE A 92 17.49 -9.04 2.49
CA ILE A 92 18.76 -9.19 1.76
C ILE A 92 19.94 -9.38 2.71
N ASN A 93 19.94 -8.70 3.86
CA ASN A 93 21.01 -8.78 4.85
C ASN A 93 20.91 -10.01 5.77
N GLY A 94 19.79 -10.72 5.75
CA GLY A 94 19.53 -11.85 6.66
C GLY A 94 19.16 -11.42 8.08
N ASP A 95 18.77 -10.17 8.27
CA ASP A 95 18.31 -9.63 9.55
C ASP A 95 16.88 -10.09 9.88
N VAL A 96 16.46 -9.81 11.11
CA VAL A 96 15.10 -10.10 11.56
C VAL A 96 14.08 -9.32 10.71
N ARG A 97 13.13 -10.04 10.12
CA ARG A 97 12.07 -9.50 9.25
C ARG A 97 10.83 -9.09 10.06
N THR A 98 10.97 -8.19 11.03
CA THR A 98 9.84 -7.71 11.84
C THR A 98 9.42 -6.30 11.44
N ASN A 99 8.12 -6.10 11.26
CA ASN A 99 7.48 -4.81 10.98
C ASN A 99 6.79 -4.20 12.22
N ASN A 100 7.03 -4.76 13.42
CA ASN A 100 6.39 -4.38 14.69
C ASN A 100 6.82 -3.02 15.26
N VAL A 101 7.55 -2.19 14.50
CA VAL A 101 7.90 -0.84 14.95
C VAL A 101 6.71 0.14 14.90
N CYS A 102 5.56 -0.30 14.36
CA CYS A 102 4.33 0.49 14.25
C CYS A 102 3.34 0.35 15.43
N GLU A 103 3.64 -0.43 16.47
CA GLU A 103 2.83 -0.50 17.70
C GLU A 103 3.62 0.08 18.87
N SER A 104 3.44 1.37 19.15
CA SER A 104 3.82 2.04 20.40
C SER A 104 2.80 3.09 20.75
#